data_AF-A0A7S2LRD7-F1
#
_entry.id   AF-A0A7S2LRD7-F1
#
_cell.length_a   1.000
_cell.length_b   1.000
_cell.length_c   1.000
_cell.angle_alpha   90.00
_cell.angle_beta   90.00
_cell.angle_gamma   90.00
#
_symmetry.space_group_name_H-M   'P 1'
#
loop_
_entity.id
_entity.type
_entity.pdbx_description
1 polymer ?
#
loop_
_entity_poly.entity_id
_entity_poly.type
_entity_poly.pdbx_seq_one_letter_code
_entity_poly.pdbx_strand_id
1 'polypeptide(L)'
;GHVDSTKFLLVQASHFSNTYECKPDPKKPGTRQYVSVQALEPHFYAALLDGLGLGGAGDLPAQYDRSAWPWMKVRFASIFQTMTRDEWAAIFYGTDACCVPVLNAQEAAAHPHNAARGSFAPTPGSDGLS
;
A
#
# COMPACT_ATOMS: atom_id res chain seq x y z
N GLY A 1 13.72 -35.00 0.13
CA GLY A 1 13.97 -33.59 -0.19
C GLY A 1 13.04 -32.77 0.66
N HIS A 2 13.58 -31.98 1.58
CA HIS A 2 12.79 -31.16 2.50
C HIS A 2 12.20 -30.00 1.70
N VAL A 3 10.88 -29.99 1.51
CA VAL A 3 10.17 -28.80 1.04
C VAL A 3 10.06 -27.86 2.23
N ASP A 4 10.75 -26.72 2.15
CA ASP A 4 10.62 -25.64 3.12
C ASP A 4 9.20 -25.08 3.04
N SER A 5 8.40 -25.38 4.05
CA SER A 5 6.99 -24.98 4.20
C SER A 5 6.82 -23.47 4.38
N THR A 6 7.90 -22.70 4.50
CA THR A 6 7.86 -21.23 4.51
C THR A 6 7.68 -20.64 3.10
N LYS A 7 7.76 -21.45 2.03
CA LYS A 7 7.65 -20.99 0.64
C LYS A 7 6.22 -20.99 0.04
N PHE A 8 5.17 -21.33 0.79
CA PHE A 8 3.87 -21.65 0.17
C PHE A 8 2.63 -20.89 0.69
N LEU A 9 2.77 -19.83 1.49
CA LEU A 9 1.63 -19.04 2.01
C LEU A 9 1.49 -17.63 1.42
N LEU A 10 2.31 -17.26 0.44
CA LEU A 10 2.20 -15.99 -0.31
C LEU A 10 2.44 -16.26 -1.80
N VAL A 11 1.40 -16.77 -2.48
CA VAL A 11 1.34 -16.82 -3.94
C VAL A 11 1.71 -15.44 -4.47
N GLN A 12 2.66 -15.38 -5.39
CA GLN A 12 3.24 -14.15 -5.92
C GLN A 12 2.20 -13.04 -6.15
N ALA A 13 2.13 -12.07 -5.24
CA ALA A 13 1.34 -10.86 -5.38
C ALA A 13 1.59 -10.24 -6.77
N SER A 14 0.54 -9.95 -7.53
CA SER A 14 0.61 -9.20 -8.78
C SER A 14 1.08 -7.76 -8.49
N HIS A 15 1.45 -6.99 -9.51
CA HIS A 15 1.79 -5.58 -9.28
C HIS A 15 0.61 -4.72 -8.82
N PHE A 16 -0.61 -5.20 -9.02
CA PHE A 16 -1.85 -4.56 -8.60
C PHE A 16 -2.49 -5.17 -7.34
N SER A 17 -1.80 -6.09 -6.66
CA SER A 17 -2.22 -6.67 -5.37
C SER A 17 -0.99 -6.89 -4.50
N ASN A 18 -0.38 -5.82 -3.99
CA ASN A 18 0.89 -5.87 -3.26
C ASN A 18 1.05 -4.69 -2.29
N THR A 19 2.07 -4.73 -1.43
CA THR A 19 2.51 -3.61 -0.60
C THR A 19 3.82 -3.05 -1.13
N TYR A 20 3.91 -1.73 -1.23
CA TYR A 20 5.10 -1.02 -1.73
C TYR A 20 5.64 -0.06 -0.70
N GLU A 21 6.96 -0.05 -0.54
CA GLU A 21 7.66 0.93 0.28
C GLU A 21 7.72 2.27 -0.46
N CYS A 22 7.45 3.35 0.26
CA CYS A 22 7.52 4.71 -0.25
C CYS A 22 8.88 5.35 0.05
N LYS A 23 9.11 6.54 -0.51
CA LYS A 23 10.27 7.37 -0.14
C LYS A 23 10.31 7.60 1.38
N PRO A 24 11.48 7.51 2.03
CA PRO A 24 11.64 7.93 3.41
C PRO A 24 11.17 9.37 3.62
N ASP A 25 10.33 9.56 4.63
CA ASP A 25 9.83 10.89 4.99
C ASP A 25 10.78 11.53 6.01
N PRO A 26 11.39 12.69 5.70
CA PRO A 26 12.26 13.40 6.64
C PRO A 26 11.53 13.83 7.92
N LYS A 27 10.19 13.92 7.91
CA LYS A 27 9.38 14.21 9.09
C LYS A 27 9.21 13.01 10.02
N LYS A 28 9.49 11.79 9.55
CA LYS A 28 9.35 10.52 10.30
C LYS A 28 10.63 9.69 10.17
N PRO A 29 11.79 10.18 10.65
CA PRO A 29 13.07 9.51 10.50
C PRO A 29 13.06 8.12 11.16
N GLY A 30 13.77 7.17 10.56
CA GLY A 30 13.84 5.78 11.05
C GLY A 30 12.56 4.96 10.84
N THR A 31 11.49 5.54 10.28
CA THR A 31 10.23 4.84 10.01
C THR A 31 10.10 4.54 8.52
N ARG A 32 10.01 3.25 8.18
CA ARG A 32 9.64 2.81 6.83
C ARG A 32 8.13 2.94 6.66
N GLN A 33 7.70 3.53 5.55
CA GLN A 33 6.29 3.79 5.27
C GLN A 33 5.89 3.12 3.95
N TYR A 34 4.65 2.62 3.89
CA TYR A 34 4.19 1.77 2.80
C TYR A 34 2.79 2.16 2.36
N VAL A 35 2.45 1.80 1.12
CA VAL A 35 1.09 1.76 0.59
C VAL A 35 0.68 0.33 0.27
N SER A 36 -0.60 0.02 0.44
CA SER A 36 -1.23 -1.23 0.00
C SER A 36 -2.03 -0.97 -1.27
N VAL A 37 -1.83 -1.82 -2.27
CA VAL A 37 -2.51 -1.78 -3.58
C VAL A 37 -3.37 -3.02 -3.72
N GLN A 38 -4.64 -2.86 -4.11
CA GLN A 38 -5.63 -3.92 -4.34
C GLN A 38 -6.55 -3.58 -5.53
N ALA A 39 -5.96 -3.32 -6.69
CA ALA A 39 -6.67 -2.90 -7.90
C ALA A 39 -6.89 -4.08 -8.87
N LEU A 40 -7.71 -5.06 -8.46
CA LEU A 40 -7.97 -6.27 -9.24
C LEU A 40 -8.85 -5.96 -10.46
N GLU A 41 -9.86 -5.14 -10.27
CA GLU A 41 -10.84 -4.77 -11.28
C GLU A 41 -10.23 -3.77 -12.29
N PRO A 42 -10.53 -3.91 -13.60
CA PRO A 42 -9.87 -3.09 -14.64
C PRO A 42 -10.00 -1.57 -14.46
N HIS A 43 -11.14 -1.09 -13.95
CA HIS A 43 -11.35 0.35 -13.74
C HIS A 43 -10.54 0.88 -12.56
N PHE A 44 -10.40 0.11 -11.47
CA PHE A 44 -9.49 0.44 -10.36
C PHE A 44 -8.03 0.41 -10.83
N TYR A 45 -7.65 -0.56 -11.65
CA TYR A 45 -6.30 -0.64 -12.21
C TYR A 45 -5.99 0.54 -13.14
N ALA A 46 -6.95 1.00 -13.95
CA ALA A 46 -6.80 2.19 -14.76
C ALA A 46 -6.58 3.45 -13.90
N ALA A 47 -7.42 3.67 -12.87
CA ALA A 47 -7.26 4.78 -11.95
C ALA A 47 -5.91 4.74 -11.19
N LEU A 48 -5.43 3.54 -10.84
CA LEU A 48 -4.11 3.34 -10.27
C LEU A 48 -3.00 3.74 -11.25
N LEU A 49 -3.07 3.29 -12.51
CA LEU A 49 -2.10 3.65 -13.54
C LEU A 49 -2.08 5.17 -13.77
N ASP A 50 -3.24 5.82 -13.82
CA ASP A 50 -3.33 7.27 -13.95
C ASP A 50 -2.62 7.99 -12.80
N GLY A 51 -2.89 7.60 -11.55
CA GLY A 51 -2.23 8.17 -10.38
C GLY A 51 -0.72 7.90 -10.31
N LEU A 52 -0.26 6.78 -10.89
CA LEU A 52 1.17 6.46 -11.04
C LEU A 52 1.84 7.17 -12.22
N GLY A 53 1.11 7.98 -12.99
CA GLY A 53 1.61 8.64 -14.21
C GLY A 53 1.85 7.66 -15.37
N LEU A 54 1.18 6.52 -15.36
CA LEU A 54 1.24 5.46 -16.36
C LEU A 54 -0.01 5.41 -17.26
N GLY A 55 -1.04 6.20 -16.94
CA GLY A 55 -2.24 6.41 -17.73
C GLY A 55 -1.96 7.02 -19.09
N GLY A 56 -1.87 6.20 -20.14
CA GLY A 56 -1.53 6.65 -21.49
C GLY A 56 -0.18 6.15 -22.02
N ALA A 57 0.57 5.40 -21.20
CA ALA A 57 1.72 4.63 -21.69
C ALA A 57 1.20 3.47 -22.57
N GLY A 58 1.25 3.65 -23.89
CA GLY A 58 0.76 2.67 -24.88
C GLY A 58 1.54 1.35 -24.92
N ASP A 59 2.56 1.19 -24.09
CA ASP A 59 3.49 0.06 -24.05
C ASP A 59 3.37 -0.80 -22.77
N LEU A 60 2.32 -0.61 -21.96
CA LEU A 60 2.12 -1.45 -20.79
C LEU A 60 1.65 -2.86 -21.17
N PRO A 61 2.22 -3.92 -20.55
CA PRO A 61 1.68 -5.26 -20.63
C PRO A 61 0.23 -5.33 -20.14
N ALA A 62 -0.54 -6.28 -20.66
CA ALA A 62 -1.89 -6.53 -20.18
C ALA A 62 -1.88 -6.84 -18.67
N GLN A 63 -2.86 -6.33 -17.92
CA GLN A 63 -2.94 -6.48 -16.46
C GLN A 63 -2.71 -7.94 -16.00
N TYR A 64 -3.32 -8.90 -16.69
CA TYR A 64 -3.27 -10.32 -16.35
C TYR A 64 -2.17 -11.13 -17.07
N ASP A 65 -1.25 -10.47 -17.78
CA ASP A 65 -0.05 -11.11 -18.30
C ASP A 65 0.93 -11.40 -17.15
N ARG A 66 0.84 -12.62 -16.61
CA ARG A 66 1.68 -13.11 -15.50
C ARG A 66 3.16 -13.12 -15.84
N SER A 67 3.53 -13.23 -17.12
CA SER A 67 4.93 -13.21 -17.52
C SER A 67 5.58 -11.83 -17.29
N ALA A 68 4.78 -10.77 -17.36
CA ALA A 68 5.22 -9.39 -17.13
C ALA A 68 5.18 -8.94 -15.66
N TRP A 69 4.47 -9.66 -14.77
CA TRP A 69 4.31 -9.26 -13.36
C TRP A 69 5.62 -9.04 -12.60
N PRO A 70 6.68 -9.85 -12.77
CA PRO A 70 7.96 -9.58 -12.11
C PRO A 70 8.52 -8.19 -12.48
N TRP A 71 8.49 -7.83 -13.76
CA TRP A 71 8.98 -6.53 -14.23
C TRP A 71 8.08 -5.38 -13.77
N MET A 72 6.76 -5.53 -13.88
CA MET A 72 5.80 -4.52 -13.42
C MET A 72 5.92 -4.24 -11.92
N LYS A 73 6.22 -5.26 -11.11
CA LYS A 73 6.47 -5.08 -9.67
C LYS A 73 7.68 -4.21 -9.38
N VAL A 74 8.78 -4.41 -10.11
CA VAL A 74 9.98 -3.57 -9.99
C VAL A 74 9.64 -2.14 -10.40
N ARG A 75 8.95 -1.96 -11.53
CA ARG A 75 8.52 -0.63 -12.00
C ARG A 75 7.65 0.09 -10.95
N PHE A 76 6.64 -0.57 -10.40
CA PHE A 76 5.78 0.00 -9.36
C PHE A 76 6.57 0.36 -8.10
N ALA A 77 7.45 -0.53 -7.63
CA ALA A 77 8.29 -0.25 -6.47
C ALA A 77 9.18 0.99 -6.69
N SER A 78 9.80 1.12 -7.87
CA SER A 78 10.58 2.31 -8.21
C SER A 78 9.73 3.58 -8.24
N ILE A 79 8.51 3.52 -8.79
CA ILE A 79 7.60 4.67 -8.80
C ILE A 79 7.22 5.06 -7.38
N PHE A 80 6.79 4.12 -6.53
CA PHE A 80 6.39 4.43 -5.16
C PHE A 80 7.53 5.01 -4.31
N GLN A 81 8.79 4.71 -4.62
CA GLN A 81 9.95 5.32 -3.98
C GLN A 81 10.22 6.79 -4.37
N THR A 82 9.49 7.36 -5.33
CA THR A 82 9.69 8.75 -5.77
C THR A 82 9.04 9.78 -4.83
N MET A 83 7.98 9.40 -4.12
CA MET A 83 7.24 10.27 -3.19
C MET A 83 7.03 9.58 -1.84
N THR A 84 6.80 10.38 -0.80
CA THR A 84 6.46 9.89 0.54
C THR A 84 5.08 9.24 0.54
N ARG A 85 4.80 8.39 1.55
CA ARG A 85 3.49 7.74 1.68
C ARG A 85 2.34 8.76 1.75
N ASP A 86 2.53 9.85 2.47
CA ASP A 86 1.48 10.85 2.67
C ASP A 86 1.21 11.65 1.38
N GLU A 87 2.22 11.86 0.53
CA GLU A 87 2.03 12.42 -0.81
C GLU A 87 1.26 11.45 -1.73
N TRP A 88 1.59 10.16 -1.72
CA TRP A 88 0.81 9.14 -2.44
C TRP A 88 -0.63 9.05 -1.94
N ALA A 89 -0.83 9.10 -0.63
CA ALA A 89 -2.15 9.10 -0.03
C ALA A 89 -2.97 10.31 -0.51
N ALA A 90 -2.36 11.47 -0.69
CA ALA A 90 -3.04 12.65 -1.23
C ALA A 90 -3.42 12.48 -2.71
N ILE A 91 -2.56 11.86 -3.53
CA ILE A 91 -2.85 11.57 -4.95
C ILE A 91 -4.05 10.63 -5.10
N PHE A 92 -4.10 9.58 -4.29
CA PHE A 92 -5.15 8.56 -4.40
C PHE A 92 -6.40 8.87 -3.56
N TYR A 93 -6.39 9.94 -2.76
CA TYR A 93 -7.53 10.32 -1.94
C TYR A 93 -8.76 10.63 -2.80
N GLY A 94 -9.87 9.94 -2.52
CA GLY A 94 -11.12 10.11 -3.27
C GLY A 94 -11.13 9.50 -4.68
N THR A 95 -10.09 8.73 -5.03
CA THR A 95 -10.03 7.98 -6.30
C THR A 95 -10.47 6.52 -6.10
N ASP A 96 -10.82 5.86 -7.21
CA ASP A 96 -11.14 4.44 -7.24
C ASP A 96 -9.88 3.53 -7.37
N ALA A 97 -8.67 4.06 -7.18
CA ALA A 97 -7.41 3.35 -7.46
C ALA A 97 -7.09 2.16 -6.52
N CYS A 98 -7.92 1.91 -5.50
CA CYS A 98 -7.68 0.90 -4.46
C CYS A 98 -6.23 0.89 -3.92
N CYS A 99 -5.68 2.09 -3.69
CA CYS A 99 -4.35 2.32 -3.15
C CYS A 99 -4.47 3.15 -1.88
N VAL A 100 -3.99 2.62 -0.74
CA VAL A 100 -4.18 3.24 0.58
C VAL A 100 -2.89 3.22 1.41
N PRO A 101 -2.67 4.21 2.28
CA PRO A 101 -1.53 4.20 3.19
C PRO A 101 -1.64 3.08 4.21
N VAL A 102 -0.53 2.38 4.46
CA VAL A 102 -0.40 1.51 5.63
C VAL A 102 -0.07 2.38 6.85
N LEU A 103 -0.98 2.41 7.82
CA LEU A 103 -0.85 3.20 9.05
C LEU A 103 -0.17 2.37 10.14
N ASN A 104 0.71 2.99 10.92
CA ASN A 104 1.16 2.40 12.17
C ASN A 104 0.07 2.51 13.25
N ALA A 105 0.25 1.86 14.41
CA ALA A 105 -0.77 1.81 15.46
C ALA A 105 -1.17 3.20 15.99
N GLN A 106 -0.22 4.12 16.14
CA GLN A 106 -0.49 5.49 16.60
C GLN A 106 -1.27 6.28 15.55
N GLU A 107 -0.87 6.20 14.28
CA GLU A 107 -1.56 6.84 13.16
C GLU A 107 -2.96 6.27 12.97
N ALA A 108 -3.14 4.96 13.13
CA ALA A 108 -4.44 4.30 13.06
C ALA A 108 -5.36 4.79 14.18
N ALA A 109 -4.87 4.91 15.41
CA ALA A 109 -5.66 5.42 16.54
C ALA A 109 -6.10 6.87 16.34
N ALA A 110 -5.25 7.71 15.73
CA ALA A 110 -5.54 9.11 15.45
C ALA A 110 -6.37 9.34 14.18
N HIS A 111 -6.57 8.33 13.33
CA HIS A 111 -7.29 8.49 12.07
C HIS A 111 -8.75 8.93 12.32
N PRO A 112 -9.29 9.93 11.58
CA PRO A 112 -10.61 10.52 11.88
C PRO A 112 -11.75 9.50 12.02
N HIS A 113 -11.76 8.45 11.19
CA HIS A 113 -12.75 7.38 11.29
C HIS A 113 -12.66 6.56 12.60
N ASN A 114 -11.46 6.39 13.15
CA ASN A 114 -11.24 5.62 14.38
C ASN A 114 -11.43 6.49 15.62
N ALA A 115 -10.99 7.75 15.56
CA ALA A 115 -11.23 8.74 16.60
C ALA A 115 -12.74 8.97 16.81
N ALA A 116 -13.51 9.12 15.71
CA ALA A 116 -14.96 9.31 15.78
C ALA A 116 -15.71 8.08 16.34
N ARG A 117 -15.12 6.88 16.25
CA ARG A 117 -15.73 5.62 16.72
C ARG A 117 -15.28 5.19 18.12
N GLY A 118 -14.29 5.87 18.72
CA GLY A 118 -13.78 5.53 20.04
C GLY A 118 -13.10 4.15 20.13
N SER A 119 -12.74 3.54 19.01
CA SER A 119 -12.27 2.14 18.94
C SER A 119 -10.95 1.88 19.68
N PHE A 120 -10.22 2.94 20.06
CA PHE A 120 -8.95 2.88 20.79
C PHE A 120 -9.03 3.57 22.16
N ALA A 121 -10.25 3.81 22.68
CA ALA A 121 -10.40 4.35 24.03
C ALA A 121 -9.75 3.40 25.06
N PRO A 122 -8.97 3.91 26.03
CA PRO A 122 -8.48 3.09 27.13
C PRO A 122 -9.66 2.41 27.82
N THR A 123 -9.58 1.09 27.98
CA THR A 123 -10.50 0.39 28.90
C THR A 123 -10.28 0.96 30.31
N PRO A 124 -11.34 1.37 31.04
CA PRO A 124 -11.19 1.78 32.43
C PRO A 124 -10.52 0.64 33.22
N GLY A 125 -9.28 0.85 33.69
CA GLY A 125 -8.53 -0.13 34.49
C GLY A 125 -7.19 -0.61 33.91
N SER A 126 -6.76 -0.16 32.72
CA SER A 126 -5.40 -0.47 32.21
C SER A 126 -4.31 0.53 32.64
N ASP A 127 -4.66 1.48 33.51
CA ASP A 127 -3.70 2.39 34.12
C ASP A 127 -2.97 1.57 35.20
N GLY A 128 -1.82 1.00 34.81
CA GLY A 128 -1.01 0.15 35.66
C GLY A 128 -0.84 0.74 37.07
N LEU A 129 -1.55 0.15 38.02
CA LEU A 129 -1.27 0.21 39.45
C LEU A 129 -0.78 -1.17 39.87
N SER A 130 0.54 -1.37 39.82
CA SER A 130 1.42 -1.68 40.95
C SER A 130 2.81 -2.05 40.44
#